data_AF-A0A352CC80-F1
#
_entry.id   AF-A0A352CC80-F1
#
_cell.length_a   1.000
_cell.length_b   1.000
_cell.length_c   1.000
_cell.angle_alpha   90.00
_cell.angle_beta   90.00
_cell.angle_gamma   90.00
#
_symmetry.space_group_name_H-M   'P 1'
#
loop_
_entity.id
_entity.type
_entity.pdbx_description
1 polymer ?
#
loop_
_entity_poly.entity_id
_entity_poly.type
_entity_poly.pdbx_seq_one_letter_code
_entity_poly.pdbx_strand_id
1 'polypeptide(L)'
;MGVRELVVSQRDIPSDIKVLVVDHNPFHRAMFIDVVRNLGVSRIHSAINGLDALEVMRSRKFDVIFTEWLMPDLGGLEMTRLIRRSAEEYDRTVAIILVSSVTMKEEVMEIRNAGVDEIVAKPITGSAVRSRLYEVVYNRRPFIEAKMYVGPCRRRMRGLDYRGARRRVADGDRGQTSIALVSSALMGAMKRMAVMLADASSNEASYRAAKLVAQEIQAIALALNNEAVVSTAQSLMTYLNAIGRSTKFDHWIVEQHLNAMATMKGDRKASPVERELADVLSQAVAKRIG
;
A
#
# COMPACT_ATOMS: atom_id res chain seq x y z
N MET A 1 19.90 -7.17 -9.70
CA MET A 1 18.73 -7.43 -10.56
C MET A 1 17.50 -7.45 -9.66
N GLY A 2 16.86 -6.32 -9.40
CA GLY A 2 15.96 -5.64 -10.31
C GLY A 2 14.61 -5.57 -9.59
N VAL A 3 14.42 -4.52 -8.79
CA VAL A 3 13.16 -4.25 -8.09
C VAL A 3 12.12 -4.13 -9.19
N ARG A 4 11.10 -5.00 -9.20
CA ARG A 4 9.93 -4.82 -10.06
C ARG A 4 9.20 -3.58 -9.59
N GLU A 5 9.62 -2.43 -10.12
CA GLU A 5 8.76 -1.27 -10.29
C GLU A 5 7.45 -1.79 -10.89
N LEU A 6 6.35 -1.49 -10.22
CA LEU A 6 5.04 -1.55 -10.82
C LEU A 6 5.06 -0.57 -12.00
N VAL A 7 5.45 -1.07 -13.17
CA VAL A 7 5.29 -0.37 -14.45
C VAL A 7 3.79 -0.16 -14.59
N VAL A 8 3.33 1.03 -14.19
CA VAL A 8 2.02 1.57 -14.60
C VAL A 8 2.01 1.39 -16.12
N SER A 9 1.16 0.50 -16.61
CA SER A 9 1.14 0.10 -18.02
C SER A 9 1.24 1.33 -18.93
N GLN A 10 2.09 1.23 -19.96
CA GLN A 10 2.40 2.26 -20.95
C GLN A 10 1.20 2.62 -21.86
N ARG A 11 0.00 2.76 -21.30
CA ARG A 11 -1.10 3.44 -22.00
C ARG A 11 -1.03 4.91 -21.62
N ASP A 12 -0.88 5.74 -22.65
CA ASP A 12 -0.95 7.17 -22.49
C ASP A 12 -2.32 7.59 -21.98
N ILE A 13 -2.39 8.70 -21.26
CA ILE A 13 -3.67 9.27 -20.84
C ILE A 13 -4.35 9.79 -22.10
N PRO A 14 -5.66 9.50 -22.34
CA PRO A 14 -6.33 9.99 -23.54
C PRO A 14 -6.31 11.52 -23.57
N SER A 15 -5.90 12.11 -24.69
CA SER A 15 -5.67 13.55 -24.79
C SER A 15 -6.96 14.38 -24.76
N ASP A 16 -8.11 13.74 -25.01
CA ASP A 16 -9.44 14.33 -25.13
C ASP A 16 -10.23 14.37 -23.82
N ILE A 17 -9.70 13.80 -22.72
CA ILE A 17 -10.34 13.88 -21.41
C ILE A 17 -10.48 15.35 -20.97
N LYS A 18 -11.65 15.67 -20.41
CA LYS A 18 -11.96 17.00 -19.89
C LYS A 18 -11.65 17.05 -18.40
N VAL A 19 -10.67 17.88 -18.04
CA VAL A 19 -10.22 18.04 -16.66
C VAL A 19 -10.66 19.40 -16.12
N LEU A 20 -11.14 19.42 -14.88
CA LEU A 20 -11.32 20.64 -14.09
C LEU A 20 -10.31 20.66 -12.94
N VAL A 21 -9.55 21.74 -12.80
CA VAL A 21 -8.61 21.96 -11.68
C VAL A 21 -9.14 23.05 -10.77
N VAL A 22 -9.38 22.73 -9.50
CA VAL A 22 -9.95 23.64 -8.50
C VAL A 22 -8.95 23.88 -7.37
N ASP A 23 -8.45 25.10 -7.28
CA ASP A 23 -7.53 25.52 -6.23
C ASP A 23 -7.66 27.04 -6.04
N HIS A 24 -7.70 27.53 -4.80
CA HIS A 24 -7.84 28.95 -4.50
C HIS A 24 -6.55 29.74 -4.77
N ASN A 25 -5.39 29.10 -4.69
CA ASN A 25 -4.12 29.74 -4.95
C ASN A 25 -3.81 29.73 -6.47
N PRO A 26 -3.70 30.90 -7.12
CA PRO A 26 -3.48 30.98 -8.56
C PRO A 26 -2.15 30.36 -9.02
N PHE A 27 -1.11 30.42 -8.20
CA PHE A 27 0.20 29.83 -8.52
C PHE A 27 0.14 28.31 -8.46
N HIS A 28 -0.48 27.73 -7.43
CA HIS A 28 -0.66 26.28 -7.34
C HIS A 28 -1.56 25.77 -8.47
N ARG A 29 -2.64 26.49 -8.77
CA ARG A 29 -3.55 26.15 -9.87
C ARG A 29 -2.83 26.14 -11.22
N ALA A 30 -2.04 27.18 -11.54
CA ALA A 30 -1.27 27.26 -12.77
C ALA A 30 -0.23 26.13 -12.87
N MET A 31 0.55 25.91 -11.80
CA MET A 31 1.52 24.81 -11.71
C MET A 31 0.85 23.44 -11.92
N PHE A 32 -0.31 23.20 -11.29
CA PHE A 32 -1.02 21.93 -11.44
C PHE A 32 -1.56 21.73 -12.86
N ILE A 33 -2.07 22.79 -13.48
CA ILE A 33 -2.49 22.77 -14.88
C ILE A 33 -1.32 22.38 -15.79
N ASP A 34 -0.12 22.94 -15.56
CA ASP A 34 1.07 22.60 -16.35
C ASP A 34 1.49 21.13 -16.15
N VAL A 35 1.41 20.61 -14.92
CA VAL A 35 1.64 19.18 -14.65
C VAL A 35 0.66 18.32 -15.44
N VAL A 36 -0.64 18.64 -15.41
CA VAL A 36 -1.68 17.87 -16.13
C VAL A 36 -1.51 17.99 -17.65
N ARG A 37 -1.13 19.17 -18.16
CA ARG A 37 -0.87 19.39 -19.58
C ARG A 37 0.34 18.59 -20.07
N ASN A 38 1.41 18.52 -19.28
CA ASN A 38 2.60 17.73 -19.57
C ASN A 38 2.33 16.20 -19.56
N LEU A 39 1.19 15.77 -19.01
CA LEU A 39 0.73 14.38 -19.11
C LEU A 39 -0.10 14.11 -20.39
N GLY A 40 -0.22 15.08 -21.30
CA GLY A 40 -0.90 14.94 -22.60
C GLY A 40 -2.36 15.37 -22.61
N VAL A 41 -2.89 15.92 -21.52
CA VAL A 41 -4.29 16.39 -21.44
C VAL A 41 -4.42 17.76 -22.07
N SER A 42 -5.28 17.88 -23.09
CA SER A 42 -5.47 19.14 -23.82
C SER A 42 -6.62 20.00 -23.29
N ARG A 43 -7.67 19.38 -22.72
CA ARG A 43 -8.93 20.07 -22.36
C ARG A 43 -9.02 20.33 -20.86
N ILE A 44 -8.31 21.36 -20.40
CA ILE A 44 -8.25 21.73 -18.98
C ILE A 44 -9.03 23.02 -18.74
N HIS A 45 -9.94 23.00 -17.78
CA HIS A 45 -10.57 24.19 -17.21
C HIS A 45 -10.10 24.35 -15.77
N SER A 46 -10.29 25.55 -15.23
CA SER A 46 -9.91 25.85 -13.85
C SER A 46 -10.99 26.64 -13.15
N ALA A 47 -11.13 26.42 -11.84
CA ALA A 47 -11.99 27.20 -10.97
C ALA A 47 -11.22 27.63 -9.71
N ILE A 48 -11.64 28.73 -9.10
CA ILE A 48 -10.94 29.34 -7.96
C ILE A 48 -11.43 28.84 -6.60
N ASN A 49 -12.62 28.25 -6.52
CA ASN A 49 -13.16 27.66 -5.30
C ASN A 49 -14.27 26.65 -5.65
N GLY A 50 -14.88 26.02 -4.64
CA GLY A 50 -15.94 25.05 -4.86
C GLY A 50 -17.19 25.63 -5.53
N LEU A 51 -17.57 26.88 -5.24
CA LEU A 51 -18.76 27.50 -5.83
C LEU A 51 -18.59 27.78 -7.32
N ASP A 52 -17.45 28.34 -7.70
CA ASP A 52 -17.05 28.57 -9.08
C ASP A 52 -16.97 27.25 -9.86
N ALA A 53 -16.41 26.20 -9.23
CA ALA A 53 -16.36 24.87 -9.84
C ALA A 53 -17.76 24.30 -10.12
N LEU A 54 -18.70 24.40 -9.17
CA LEU A 54 -20.08 23.95 -9.37
C LEU A 54 -20.77 24.72 -10.51
N GLU A 55 -20.57 26.03 -10.61
CA GLU A 55 -21.13 26.83 -11.70
C GLU A 55 -20.57 26.42 -13.07
N VAL A 56 -19.26 26.23 -13.16
CA VAL A 56 -18.62 25.72 -14.38
C VAL A 56 -19.16 24.33 -14.76
N MET A 57 -19.42 23.46 -13.77
CA MET A 57 -19.98 22.13 -13.98
C MET A 57 -21.44 22.13 -14.49
N ARG A 58 -22.23 23.17 -14.21
CA ARG A 58 -23.60 23.28 -14.77
C ARG A 58 -23.59 23.45 -16.28
N SER A 59 -22.60 24.16 -16.80
CA SER A 59 -22.49 24.44 -18.25
C SER A 59 -21.64 23.41 -19.00
N ARG A 60 -20.80 22.62 -18.30
CA ARG A 60 -19.80 21.74 -18.92
C ARG A 60 -19.66 20.43 -18.16
N LYS A 61 -19.55 19.33 -18.91
CA LYS A 61 -19.21 18.01 -18.36
C LYS A 61 -17.70 17.82 -18.28
N PHE A 62 -17.25 17.18 -17.22
CA PHE A 62 -15.85 16.83 -16.97
C PHE A 62 -15.72 15.33 -16.72
N ASP A 63 -14.58 14.76 -17.10
CA ASP A 63 -14.27 13.37 -16.85
C ASP A 63 -13.55 13.20 -15.49
N VAL A 64 -12.72 14.19 -15.14
CA VAL A 64 -11.93 14.21 -13.92
C VAL A 64 -11.89 15.63 -13.33
N ILE A 65 -12.02 15.72 -12.01
CA ILE A 65 -11.85 16.94 -11.23
C ILE A 65 -10.68 16.73 -10.29
N PHE A 66 -9.69 17.62 -10.35
CA PHE A 66 -8.70 17.77 -9.29
C PHE A 66 -9.14 18.92 -8.41
N THR A 67 -9.22 18.71 -7.10
CA THR A 67 -9.61 19.77 -6.16
C THR A 67 -8.70 19.76 -4.96
N GLU A 68 -8.33 20.95 -4.48
CA GLU A 68 -7.77 21.12 -3.15
C GLU A 68 -8.81 20.80 -2.08
N TRP A 69 -8.40 20.26 -0.93
CA TRP A 69 -9.33 20.08 0.20
C TRP A 69 -9.76 21.44 0.74
N LEU A 70 -8.81 22.23 1.23
CA LEU A 70 -9.08 23.45 1.96
C LEU A 70 -9.09 24.65 1.02
N MET A 71 -10.27 25.25 0.86
CA MET A 71 -10.49 26.47 0.09
C MET A 71 -11.47 27.39 0.84
N PRO A 72 -11.42 28.71 0.61
CA PRO A 72 -12.45 29.63 1.09
C PRO A 72 -13.85 29.25 0.61
N ASP A 73 -14.85 29.64 1.39
CA ASP A 73 -16.30 29.44 1.15
C ASP A 73 -16.71 27.96 1.11
N LEU A 74 -16.41 27.27 0.00
CA LEU A 74 -16.76 25.88 -0.22
C LEU A 74 -15.50 25.09 -0.53
N GLY A 75 -15.07 24.27 0.43
CA GLY A 75 -13.93 23.35 0.29
C GLY A 75 -14.19 22.22 -0.70
N GLY A 76 -13.13 21.56 -1.15
CA GLY A 76 -13.22 20.49 -2.14
C GLY A 76 -13.97 19.27 -1.61
N LEU A 77 -13.89 19.02 -0.30
CA LEU A 77 -14.59 17.90 0.33
C LEU A 77 -16.09 18.15 0.44
N GLU A 78 -16.50 19.36 0.81
CA GLU A 78 -17.89 19.81 0.82
C GLU A 78 -18.47 19.83 -0.59
N MET A 79 -17.74 20.39 -1.55
CA MET A 79 -18.09 20.36 -2.97
C MET A 79 -18.31 18.93 -3.47
N THR A 80 -17.42 18.00 -3.11
CA THR A 80 -17.57 16.58 -3.45
C THR A 80 -18.90 16.02 -2.93
N ARG A 81 -19.22 16.28 -1.65
CA ARG A 81 -20.49 15.80 -1.05
C ARG A 81 -21.71 16.36 -1.78
N LEU A 82 -21.68 17.63 -2.21
CA LEU A 82 -22.75 18.26 -2.97
C LEU A 82 -22.92 17.60 -4.35
N ILE A 83 -21.82 17.45 -5.09
CA ILE A 83 -21.82 16.76 -6.39
C ILE A 83 -22.42 15.36 -6.24
N ARG A 84 -22.03 14.60 -5.22
CA ARG A 84 -22.53 13.22 -5.01
C ARG A 84 -24.00 13.17 -4.55
N ARG A 85 -24.58 14.25 -4.02
CA ARG A 85 -25.98 14.28 -3.53
C ARG A 85 -26.96 14.88 -4.54
N SER A 86 -26.52 15.72 -5.47
CA SER A 86 -27.39 16.45 -6.40
C SER A 86 -27.36 15.86 -7.81
N ALA A 87 -28.02 14.70 -7.98
CA ALA A 87 -28.04 13.93 -9.24
C ALA A 87 -28.67 14.68 -10.43
N GLU A 88 -29.60 15.58 -10.14
CA GLU A 88 -30.34 16.36 -11.14
C GLU A 88 -29.50 17.50 -11.72
N GLU A 89 -28.53 18.01 -10.94
CA GLU A 89 -27.67 19.13 -11.33
C GLU A 89 -26.30 18.68 -11.87
N TYR A 90 -25.73 17.59 -11.32
CA TYR A 90 -24.35 17.20 -11.62
C TYR A 90 -24.22 15.72 -11.96
N ASP A 91 -23.23 15.41 -12.81
CA ASP A 91 -22.79 14.04 -13.01
C ASP A 91 -22.10 13.52 -11.74
N ARG A 92 -22.85 12.75 -10.95
CA ARG A 92 -22.35 12.18 -9.70
C ARG A 92 -21.24 11.16 -9.92
N THR A 93 -21.04 10.67 -11.13
CA THR A 93 -20.02 9.66 -11.47
C THR A 93 -18.69 10.27 -11.93
N VAL A 94 -18.61 11.60 -12.04
CA VAL A 94 -17.35 12.30 -12.36
C VAL A 94 -16.26 11.89 -11.36
N ALA A 95 -15.08 11.54 -11.87
CA ALA A 95 -13.97 11.16 -11.01
C ALA A 95 -13.43 12.38 -10.28
N ILE A 96 -13.36 12.32 -8.95
CA ILE A 96 -12.83 13.41 -8.13
C ILE A 96 -11.55 12.96 -7.44
N ILE A 97 -10.45 13.64 -7.74
CA ILE A 97 -9.14 13.43 -7.14
C ILE A 97 -8.85 14.60 -6.20
N LEU A 98 -8.74 14.31 -4.91
CA LEU A 98 -8.40 15.30 -3.91
C LEU A 98 -6.88 15.50 -3.86
N VAL A 99 -6.42 16.74 -3.92
CA VAL A 99 -5.01 17.11 -3.71
C VAL A 99 -4.90 17.63 -2.28
N SER A 100 -4.06 17.01 -1.45
CA SER A 100 -4.01 17.38 -0.02
C SER A 100 -2.72 16.96 0.69
N SER A 101 -2.41 17.58 1.83
CA SER A 101 -1.27 17.26 2.71
C SER A 101 -1.64 16.29 3.85
N VAL A 102 -2.71 15.51 3.67
CA VAL A 102 -3.26 14.61 4.70
C VAL A 102 -2.23 13.62 5.21
N THR A 103 -2.16 13.48 6.52
CA THR A 103 -1.24 12.55 7.20
C THR A 103 -1.94 11.60 8.17
N MET A 104 -3.16 11.94 8.61
CA MET A 104 -3.87 11.18 9.63
C MET A 104 -4.90 10.21 9.04
N LYS A 105 -5.16 9.11 9.74
CA LYS A 105 -6.07 8.05 9.27
C LYS A 105 -7.52 8.52 9.23
N GLU A 106 -7.91 9.35 10.18
CA GLU A 106 -9.25 9.91 10.35
C GLU A 106 -9.61 10.79 9.15
N GLU A 107 -8.68 11.64 8.72
CA GLU A 107 -8.78 12.48 7.53
C GLU A 107 -9.01 11.63 6.27
N VAL A 108 -8.23 10.55 6.09
CA VAL A 108 -8.40 9.63 4.96
C VAL A 108 -9.79 8.96 4.98
N MET A 109 -10.29 8.61 6.16
CA MET A 109 -11.64 8.04 6.29
C MET A 109 -12.72 9.06 5.92
N GLU A 110 -12.55 10.32 6.33
CA GLU A 110 -13.46 11.41 5.98
C GLU A 110 -13.51 11.64 4.46
N ILE A 111 -12.35 11.73 3.83
CA ILE A 111 -12.20 11.85 2.37
C ILE A 111 -12.95 10.74 1.65
N ARG A 112 -12.72 9.50 2.09
CA ARG A 112 -13.35 8.33 1.49
C ARG A 112 -14.87 8.34 1.67
N ASN A 113 -15.36 8.82 2.81
CA ASN A 113 -16.79 8.90 3.11
C ASN A 113 -17.50 10.02 2.34
N ALA A 114 -16.78 11.08 1.93
CA ALA A 114 -17.33 12.12 1.07
C ALA A 114 -17.59 11.66 -0.37
N GLY A 115 -16.96 10.56 -0.81
CA GLY A 115 -17.14 10.04 -2.17
C GLY A 115 -16.02 10.42 -3.14
N VAL A 116 -14.82 10.71 -2.63
CA VAL A 116 -13.60 10.96 -3.42
C VAL A 116 -13.06 9.66 -4.04
N ASP A 117 -12.58 9.76 -5.28
CA ASP A 117 -12.03 8.65 -6.06
C ASP A 117 -10.57 8.38 -5.73
N GLU A 118 -9.71 9.39 -5.73
CA GLU A 118 -8.30 9.23 -5.42
C GLU A 118 -7.77 10.41 -4.64
N ILE A 119 -6.61 10.24 -4.02
CA ILE A 119 -5.89 11.31 -3.34
C ILE A 119 -4.51 11.42 -3.96
N VAL A 120 -4.10 12.65 -4.28
CA VAL A 120 -2.71 13.02 -4.57
C VAL A 120 -2.16 13.73 -3.35
N ALA A 121 -1.20 13.09 -2.68
CA ALA A 121 -0.51 13.70 -1.56
C ALA A 121 0.44 14.80 -2.05
N LYS A 122 0.51 15.92 -1.33
CA LYS A 122 1.56 16.93 -1.52
C LYS A 122 2.89 16.44 -0.93
N PRO A 123 4.06 16.71 -1.54
CA PRO A 123 4.27 17.56 -2.72
C PRO A 123 3.81 16.90 -4.04
N ILE A 124 3.24 17.71 -4.93
CA ILE A 124 2.69 17.23 -6.20
C ILE A 124 3.82 16.86 -7.16
N THR A 125 3.84 15.61 -7.62
CA THR A 125 4.76 15.14 -8.66
C THR A 125 3.97 14.65 -9.88
N GLY A 126 4.54 14.81 -11.08
CA GLY A 126 3.91 14.33 -12.31
C GLY A 126 3.64 12.82 -12.29
N SER A 127 4.50 12.04 -11.66
CA SER A 127 4.31 10.59 -11.50
C SER A 127 3.14 10.25 -10.57
N ALA A 128 2.97 10.97 -9.46
CA ALA A 128 1.84 10.78 -8.55
C ALA A 128 0.52 11.16 -9.23
N VAL A 129 0.46 12.30 -9.93
CA VAL A 129 -0.73 12.73 -10.67
C VAL A 129 -1.06 11.74 -11.77
N ARG A 130 -0.08 11.34 -12.59
CA ARG A 130 -0.26 10.33 -13.65
C ARG A 130 -0.80 9.02 -13.09
N SER A 131 -0.25 8.53 -11.98
CA SER A 131 -0.71 7.29 -11.37
C SER A 131 -2.17 7.35 -10.96
N ARG A 132 -2.62 8.43 -10.30
CA ARG A 132 -4.02 8.59 -9.86
C ARG A 132 -4.96 8.82 -11.02
N LEU A 133 -4.53 9.61 -12.01
CA LEU A 133 -5.29 9.86 -13.23
C LEU A 133 -5.50 8.55 -14.01
N TYR A 134 -4.46 7.73 -14.12
CA TYR A 134 -4.53 6.41 -14.74
C TYR A 134 -5.59 5.52 -14.06
N GLU A 135 -5.59 5.47 -12.72
CA GLU A 135 -6.56 4.66 -11.97
C GLU A 135 -8.01 5.09 -12.23
N VAL A 136 -8.30 6.39 -12.23
CA VAL A 136 -9.69 6.87 -12.44
C VAL A 136 -10.14 6.85 -13.90
N VAL A 137 -9.21 6.75 -14.85
CA VAL A 137 -9.53 6.64 -16.29
C VAL A 137 -9.71 5.18 -16.67
N TYR A 138 -8.76 4.32 -16.31
CA TYR A 138 -8.71 2.94 -16.80
C TYR A 138 -9.22 1.89 -15.81
N ASN A 139 -9.17 2.16 -14.51
CA ASN A 139 -9.55 1.22 -13.45
C ASN A 139 -10.70 1.76 -12.59
N ARG A 140 -11.71 2.36 -13.24
CA ARG A 140 -12.85 2.97 -12.54
C ARG A 140 -13.50 1.98 -11.58
N ARG A 141 -13.61 2.40 -10.32
CA ARG A 141 -14.30 1.62 -9.29
C ARG A 141 -15.80 1.65 -9.56
N PRO A 142 -16.54 0.56 -9.28
CA PRO A 142 -18.00 0.58 -9.36
C PRO A 142 -18.58 1.72 -8.53
N PHE A 143 -19.48 2.49 -9.12
CA PHE A 143 -20.18 3.57 -8.42
C PHE A 143 -21.30 2.96 -7.57
N ILE A 144 -21.34 3.33 -6.28
CA ILE A 144 -22.29 2.79 -5.32
C ILE A 144 -23.19 3.92 -4.84
N GLU A 145 -24.50 3.67 -4.88
CA GLU A 145 -25.52 4.52 -4.31
C GLU A 145 -26.23 3.77 -3.18
N ALA A 146 -26.15 4.33 -1.97
CA ALA A 146 -26.78 3.80 -0.78
C ALA A 146 -27.27 4.97 0.09
N LYS A 147 -28.25 4.70 0.97
CA LYS A 147 -28.87 5.71 1.84
C LYS A 147 -27.86 6.61 2.58
N MET A 148 -26.73 6.04 3.02
CA MET A 148 -25.71 6.73 3.81
C MET A 148 -24.42 7.05 3.03
N TYR A 149 -24.36 6.71 1.73
CA TYR A 149 -23.13 6.87 0.94
C TYR A 149 -23.42 6.89 -0.55
N VAL A 150 -22.89 7.90 -1.24
CA VAL A 150 -22.92 7.98 -2.71
C VAL A 150 -21.51 8.26 -3.20
N GLY A 151 -20.95 7.38 -4.02
CA GLY A 151 -19.59 7.51 -4.49
C GLY A 151 -18.95 6.19 -4.96
N PRO A 152 -17.65 6.20 -5.29
CA PRO A 152 -16.94 5.02 -5.74
C PRO A 152 -16.83 3.96 -4.64
N CYS A 153 -16.94 2.68 -4.99
CA CYS A 153 -16.87 1.58 -4.03
C CYS A 153 -15.65 1.72 -3.10
N ARG A 154 -15.92 1.92 -1.80
CA ARG A 154 -14.88 2.12 -0.77
C ARG A 154 -13.94 0.91 -0.61
N ARG A 155 -14.34 -0.25 -1.13
CA ARG A 155 -13.48 -1.43 -1.22
C ARG A 155 -12.65 -1.33 -2.50
N ARG A 156 -11.38 -0.95 -2.38
CA ARG A 156 -10.42 -1.10 -3.48
C ARG A 156 -10.14 -2.58 -3.67
N MET A 157 -10.88 -3.21 -4.56
CA MET A 157 -10.63 -4.60 -4.97
C MET A 157 -9.47 -4.59 -5.98
N ARG A 158 -8.22 -4.40 -5.52
CA ARG A 158 -7.06 -4.82 -6.32
C ARG A 158 -6.89 -6.32 -6.07
N GLY A 159 -7.30 -7.13 -7.04
CA GLY A 159 -7.17 -8.59 -6.97
C GLY A 159 -8.00 -9.22 -5.86
N LEU A 160 -9.31 -9.40 -6.09
CA LEU A 160 -10.07 -10.36 -5.29
C LEU A 160 -9.96 -11.75 -5.91
N ASP A 161 -8.87 -12.45 -5.61
CA ASP A 161 -8.88 -13.91 -5.55
C ASP A 161 -9.39 -14.40 -4.18
N TYR A 162 -10.33 -13.67 -3.57
CA TYR A 162 -11.03 -14.17 -2.39
C TYR A 162 -12.26 -14.97 -2.83
N ARG A 163 -12.08 -16.28 -3.00
CA ARG A 163 -13.16 -17.28 -3.19
C ARG A 163 -13.70 -17.82 -1.85
N GLY A 164 -13.57 -17.05 -0.77
CA GLY A 164 -14.00 -17.48 0.57
C GLY A 164 -15.46 -17.12 0.85
N ALA A 165 -16.11 -17.94 1.69
CA ALA A 165 -17.56 -17.92 1.90
C ALA A 165 -18.10 -16.76 2.78
N ARG A 166 -17.27 -15.86 3.34
CA ARG A 166 -17.69 -14.97 4.46
C ARG A 166 -17.12 -13.53 4.40
N ARG A 167 -17.84 -12.55 4.97
CA ARG A 167 -17.60 -11.10 4.80
C ARG A 167 -18.17 -10.17 5.90
N ARG A 168 -18.73 -10.67 7.01
CA ARG A 168 -19.29 -9.83 8.10
C ARG A 168 -18.52 -10.00 9.42
N VAL A 169 -18.55 -8.97 10.27
CA VAL A 169 -17.87 -8.92 11.58
C VAL A 169 -18.36 -10.00 12.56
N ALA A 170 -19.56 -10.55 12.35
CA ALA A 170 -20.11 -11.67 13.12
C ALA A 170 -19.53 -13.04 12.73
N ASP A 171 -18.74 -13.10 11.65
CA ASP A 171 -18.06 -14.32 11.25
C ASP A 171 -16.88 -14.56 12.20
N GLY A 172 -17.10 -15.38 13.22
CA GLY A 172 -16.11 -15.70 14.26
C GLY A 172 -14.73 -16.04 13.71
N ASP A 173 -13.73 -15.50 14.39
CA ASP A 173 -12.31 -15.49 14.05
C ASP A 173 -11.75 -16.91 13.87
N ARG A 174 -11.48 -17.31 12.62
CA ARG A 174 -10.46 -18.31 12.29
C ARG A 174 -9.76 -17.92 11.00
N GLY A 175 -8.49 -17.55 11.19
CA GLY A 175 -7.54 -17.04 10.22
C GLY A 175 -7.58 -17.65 8.81
N GLN A 176 -7.48 -16.76 7.83
CA GLN A 176 -6.83 -17.01 6.55
C GLN A 176 -6.16 -15.70 6.14
N THR A 177 -5.06 -15.35 6.82
CA THR A 177 -4.07 -14.45 6.22
C THR A 177 -3.58 -15.15 4.96
N SER A 178 -3.77 -14.54 3.78
CA SER A 178 -3.34 -15.16 2.51
C SER A 178 -1.90 -15.63 2.65
N ILE A 179 -1.64 -16.92 2.41
CA ILE A 179 -0.30 -17.49 2.60
C ILE A 179 0.74 -16.70 1.79
N ALA A 180 0.38 -16.23 0.58
CA ALA A 180 1.22 -15.34 -0.21
C ALA A 180 1.61 -14.03 0.51
N LEU A 181 0.69 -13.44 1.29
CA LEU A 181 0.97 -12.24 2.08
C LEU A 181 1.91 -12.55 3.23
N VAL A 182 1.68 -13.66 3.96
CA VAL A 182 2.55 -14.14 5.04
C VAL A 182 3.96 -14.44 4.49
N SER A 183 4.06 -15.13 3.34
CA SER A 183 5.32 -15.40 2.66
C SER A 183 6.03 -14.12 2.22
N SER A 184 5.30 -13.12 1.72
CA SER A 184 5.88 -11.83 1.34
C SER A 184 6.40 -11.04 2.55
N ALA A 185 5.68 -11.08 3.67
CA ALA A 185 6.09 -10.45 4.92
C ALA A 185 7.34 -11.13 5.50
N LEU A 186 7.38 -12.47 5.46
CA LEU A 186 8.54 -13.26 5.87
C LEU A 186 9.78 -12.90 5.04
N MET A 187 9.66 -12.90 3.71
CA MET A 187 10.74 -12.47 2.81
C MET A 187 11.19 -11.03 3.09
N GLY A 188 10.26 -10.14 3.37
CA GLY A 188 10.55 -8.75 3.74
C GLY A 188 11.37 -8.64 5.02
N ALA A 189 10.97 -9.35 6.09
CA ALA A 189 11.70 -9.38 7.35
C ALA A 189 13.09 -10.00 7.21
N MET A 190 13.21 -11.11 6.47
CA MET A 190 14.49 -11.75 6.17
C MET A 190 15.43 -10.83 5.39
N LYS A 191 14.92 -10.10 4.39
CA LYS A 191 15.74 -9.14 3.62
C LYS A 191 16.22 -7.97 4.48
N ARG A 192 15.37 -7.46 5.39
CA ARG A 192 15.80 -6.44 6.36
C ARG A 192 16.91 -6.95 7.26
N MET A 193 16.78 -8.17 7.78
CA MET A 193 17.83 -8.80 8.59
C MET A 193 19.13 -8.95 7.80
N ALA A 194 19.07 -9.44 6.56
CA ALA A 194 20.25 -9.60 5.72
C ALA A 194 20.99 -8.27 5.48
N VAL A 195 20.25 -7.18 5.17
CA VAL A 195 20.84 -5.84 5.00
C VAL A 195 21.46 -5.35 6.31
N MET A 196 20.76 -5.49 7.43
CA MET A 196 21.28 -5.08 8.73
C MET A 196 22.58 -5.81 9.08
N LEU A 197 22.70 -7.09 8.73
CA LEU A 197 23.91 -7.87 9.01
C LEU A 197 25.07 -7.60 8.05
N ALA A 198 24.81 -7.07 6.86
CA ALA A 198 25.84 -6.61 5.93
C ALA A 198 26.50 -5.31 6.42
N ASP A 199 25.71 -4.42 7.04
CA ASP A 199 26.17 -3.12 7.53
C ASP A 199 26.55 -3.13 9.02
N ALA A 200 26.28 -4.23 9.73
CA ALA A 200 26.52 -4.33 11.16
C ALA A 200 28.01 -4.45 11.49
N SER A 201 28.52 -3.49 12.28
CA SER A 201 29.70 -3.74 13.11
C SER A 201 29.33 -4.71 14.24
N SER A 202 30.29 -5.49 14.75
CA SER A 202 30.10 -6.48 15.84
C SER A 202 29.77 -5.86 17.21
N ASN A 203 28.83 -4.91 17.24
CA ASN A 203 28.43 -4.12 18.39
C ASN A 203 27.10 -4.60 18.99
N GLU A 204 26.86 -4.27 20.25
CA GLU A 204 25.70 -4.73 21.01
C GLU A 204 24.37 -4.25 20.43
N ALA A 205 24.35 -3.06 19.82
CA ALA A 205 23.16 -2.48 19.19
C ALA A 205 22.69 -3.32 17.99
N SER A 206 23.63 -3.81 17.17
CA SER A 206 23.33 -4.63 16.00
C SER A 206 22.72 -5.97 16.40
N TYR A 207 23.18 -6.59 17.51
CA TYR A 207 22.61 -7.83 18.02
C TYR A 207 21.19 -7.66 18.56
N ARG A 208 20.95 -6.59 19.32
CA ARG A 208 19.60 -6.27 19.81
C ARG A 208 18.63 -6.05 18.66
N ALA A 209 19.07 -5.34 17.62
CA ALA A 209 18.27 -5.08 16.44
C ALA A 209 18.01 -6.37 15.61
N ALA A 210 19.01 -7.22 15.43
CA ALA A 210 18.86 -8.53 14.77
C ALA A 210 17.88 -9.44 15.54
N LYS A 211 17.95 -9.45 16.88
CA LYS A 211 17.04 -10.21 17.72
C LYS A 211 15.58 -9.79 17.55
N LEU A 212 15.29 -8.49 17.45
CA LEU A 212 13.93 -8.00 17.21
C LEU A 212 13.38 -8.48 15.86
N VAL A 213 14.20 -8.42 14.81
CA VAL A 213 13.79 -8.90 13.49
C VAL A 213 13.60 -10.43 13.48
N ALA A 214 14.41 -11.18 14.24
CA ALA A 214 14.22 -12.62 14.37
C ALA A 214 12.92 -13.00 15.09
N GLN A 215 12.52 -12.24 16.11
CA GLN A 215 11.22 -12.41 16.76
C GLN A 215 10.07 -12.18 15.78
N GLU A 216 10.19 -11.16 14.92
CA GLU A 216 9.22 -10.90 13.86
C GLU A 216 9.17 -12.06 12.85
N ILE A 217 10.32 -12.55 12.37
CA ILE A 217 10.44 -13.69 11.46
C ILE A 217 9.75 -14.93 12.05
N GLN A 218 10.01 -15.24 13.32
CA GLN A 218 9.41 -16.37 14.03
C GLN A 218 7.88 -16.23 14.14
N ALA A 219 7.39 -15.04 14.51
CA ALA A 219 5.96 -14.77 14.61
C ALA A 219 5.25 -14.93 13.25
N ILE A 220 5.88 -14.47 12.16
CA ILE A 220 5.35 -14.64 10.81
C ILE A 220 5.40 -16.11 10.38
N ALA A 221 6.48 -16.82 10.68
CA ALA A 221 6.65 -18.23 10.33
C ALA A 221 5.56 -19.13 10.94
N LEU A 222 5.11 -18.84 12.18
CA LEU A 222 4.02 -19.57 12.84
C LEU A 222 2.67 -19.50 12.09
N ALA A 223 2.49 -18.50 11.22
CA ALA A 223 1.30 -18.36 10.40
C ALA A 223 1.38 -19.12 9.05
N LEU A 224 2.51 -19.78 8.76
CA LEU A 224 2.70 -20.60 7.56
C LEU A 224 2.32 -22.06 7.79
N ASN A 225 1.93 -22.75 6.72
CA ASN A 225 1.56 -24.15 6.76
C ASN A 225 2.77 -25.08 6.52
N ASN A 226 3.96 -24.67 6.96
CA ASN A 226 5.22 -25.40 6.79
C ASN A 226 6.00 -25.46 8.11
N GLU A 227 6.03 -26.63 8.72
CA GLU A 227 6.70 -26.88 10.00
C GLU A 227 8.23 -26.72 9.96
N ALA A 228 8.88 -26.92 8.81
CA ALA A 228 10.32 -26.73 8.65
C ALA A 228 10.72 -25.26 8.68
N VAL A 229 9.89 -24.37 8.11
CA VAL A 229 10.09 -22.92 8.20
C VAL A 229 9.98 -22.45 9.65
N VAL A 230 8.97 -22.94 10.38
CA VAL A 230 8.80 -22.64 11.81
C VAL A 230 9.99 -23.11 12.62
N SER A 231 10.44 -24.37 12.42
CA SER A 231 11.60 -24.94 13.10
C SER A 231 12.89 -24.15 12.82
N THR A 232 13.11 -23.75 11.57
CA THR A 232 14.27 -22.95 11.17
C THR A 232 14.26 -21.56 11.81
N ALA A 233 13.11 -20.88 11.83
CA ALA A 233 12.96 -19.58 12.49
C ALA A 233 13.17 -19.69 14.01
N GLN A 234 12.67 -20.77 14.62
CA GLN A 234 12.89 -21.07 16.04
C GLN A 234 14.38 -21.30 16.34
N SER A 235 15.09 -22.06 15.51
CA SER A 235 16.53 -22.30 15.63
C SER A 235 17.33 -20.99 15.57
N LEU A 236 17.00 -20.11 14.62
CA LEU A 236 17.61 -18.78 14.51
C LEU A 236 17.38 -17.94 15.78
N MET A 237 16.16 -17.96 16.32
CA MET A 237 15.85 -17.23 17.55
C MET A 237 16.61 -17.79 18.76
N THR A 238 16.78 -19.12 18.85
CA THR A 238 17.59 -19.78 19.88
C THR A 238 19.05 -19.32 19.81
N TYR A 239 19.63 -19.29 18.61
CA TYR A 239 20.99 -18.80 18.38
C TYR A 239 21.18 -17.35 18.86
N LEU A 240 20.29 -16.44 18.44
CA LEU A 240 20.36 -15.02 18.81
C LEU A 240 20.09 -14.77 20.30
N ASN A 241 19.28 -15.61 20.94
CA ASN A 241 19.08 -15.56 22.38
C ASN A 241 20.34 -15.97 23.16
N ALA A 242 21.06 -16.99 22.70
CA ALA A 242 22.27 -17.47 23.36
C ALA A 242 23.45 -16.49 23.23
N ILE A 243 23.55 -15.76 22.11
CA ILE A 243 24.70 -14.87 21.83
C ILE A 243 24.58 -13.48 22.45
N GLY A 244 23.44 -13.13 23.05
CA GLY A 244 23.15 -11.80 23.61
C GLY A 244 24.11 -11.23 24.68
N ARG A 245 25.28 -11.85 24.92
CA ARG A 245 26.39 -11.39 25.76
C ARG A 245 27.80 -11.72 25.22
N SER A 246 27.93 -12.36 24.05
CA SER A 246 29.20 -12.89 23.53
C SER A 246 29.70 -12.11 22.31
N THR A 247 31.02 -11.90 22.23
CA THR A 247 31.69 -11.28 21.07
C THR A 247 31.78 -12.20 19.84
N LYS A 248 31.33 -13.46 19.95
CA LYS A 248 31.41 -14.48 18.89
C LYS A 248 30.12 -14.58 18.07
N PHE A 249 29.63 -13.44 17.56
CA PHE A 249 28.53 -13.47 16.60
C PHE A 249 29.02 -13.99 15.26
N ASP A 250 28.28 -14.95 14.71
CA ASP A 250 28.62 -15.66 13.49
C ASP A 250 27.56 -15.33 12.44
N HIS A 251 27.90 -14.38 11.58
CA HIS A 251 27.02 -13.93 10.49
C HIS A 251 26.63 -15.10 9.57
N TRP A 252 27.52 -16.07 9.40
CA TRP A 252 27.28 -17.23 8.52
C TRP A 252 26.11 -18.08 9.02
N ILE A 253 25.97 -18.27 10.34
CA ILE A 253 24.85 -19.04 10.91
C ILE A 253 23.53 -18.36 10.56
N VAL A 254 23.43 -17.05 10.75
CA VAL A 254 22.20 -16.32 10.42
C VAL A 254 21.91 -16.41 8.93
N GLU A 255 22.91 -16.20 8.08
CA GLU A 255 22.78 -16.30 6.63
C GLU A 255 22.28 -17.68 6.17
N GLN A 256 22.80 -18.77 6.73
CA GLN A 256 22.33 -20.12 6.41
C GLN A 256 20.85 -20.33 6.78
N HIS A 257 20.40 -19.80 7.93
CA HIS A 257 19.00 -19.89 8.34
C HIS A 257 18.08 -19.08 7.40
N LEU A 258 18.51 -17.87 6.99
CA LEU A 258 17.77 -17.05 6.05
C LEU A 258 17.69 -17.74 4.67
N ASN A 259 18.81 -18.25 4.15
CA ASN A 259 18.83 -18.94 2.86
C ASN A 259 17.96 -20.20 2.88
N ALA A 260 18.02 -20.99 3.96
CA ALA A 260 17.18 -22.16 4.11
C ALA A 260 15.68 -21.79 4.06
N MET A 261 15.24 -20.81 4.86
CA MET A 261 13.84 -20.34 4.85
C MET A 261 13.41 -19.80 3.48
N ALA A 262 14.32 -19.18 2.72
CA ALA A 262 14.01 -18.63 1.39
C ALA A 262 13.79 -19.73 0.33
N THR A 263 14.40 -20.90 0.51
CA THR A 263 14.25 -22.05 -0.40
C THR A 263 13.03 -22.92 -0.09
N MET A 264 12.49 -22.83 1.13
CA MET A 264 11.33 -23.61 1.58
C MET A 264 10.02 -23.05 1.05
N LYS A 265 9.09 -23.93 0.69
CA LYS A 265 7.73 -23.53 0.24
C LYS A 265 6.76 -23.43 1.42
N GLY A 266 6.49 -22.20 1.88
CA GLY A 266 5.64 -21.92 3.06
C GLY A 266 4.13 -22.18 2.90
N ASP A 267 3.66 -22.52 1.70
CA ASP A 267 2.24 -22.76 1.35
C ASP A 267 1.78 -24.20 1.54
N ARG A 268 2.70 -25.12 1.83
CA ARG A 268 2.46 -26.55 1.98
C ARG A 268 3.25 -27.12 3.15
N LYS A 269 2.84 -28.30 3.61
CA LYS A 269 3.60 -29.08 4.59
C LYS A 269 5.03 -29.31 4.13
N ALA A 270 5.96 -29.35 5.08
CA ALA A 270 7.36 -29.57 4.78
C ALA A 270 7.58 -30.93 4.10
N SER A 271 8.38 -30.93 3.04
CA SER A 271 8.95 -32.14 2.44
C SER A 271 10.03 -32.75 3.36
N PRO A 272 10.37 -34.03 3.19
CA PRO A 272 11.42 -34.68 3.99
C PRO A 272 12.75 -33.92 3.96
N VAL A 273 13.14 -33.41 2.79
CA VAL A 273 14.38 -32.62 2.60
C VAL A 273 14.33 -31.30 3.39
N GLU A 274 13.19 -30.61 3.40
CA GLU A 274 13.04 -29.36 4.16
C GLU A 274 13.09 -29.62 5.68
N ARG A 275 12.53 -30.74 6.16
CA ARG A 275 12.63 -31.12 7.59
C ARG A 275 14.06 -31.47 7.98
N GLU A 276 14.73 -32.29 7.18
CA GLU A 276 16.13 -32.66 7.40
C GLU A 276 17.04 -31.42 7.46
N LEU A 277 16.84 -30.47 6.53
CA LEU A 277 17.57 -29.19 6.55
C LEU A 277 17.34 -28.40 7.84
N ALA A 278 16.08 -28.30 8.30
CA ALA A 278 15.75 -27.60 9.55
C ALA A 278 16.40 -28.27 10.78
N ASP A 279 16.45 -29.61 10.80
CA ASP A 279 17.10 -30.38 11.86
C ASP A 279 18.63 -30.18 11.85
N VAL A 280 19.27 -30.19 10.67
CA VAL A 280 20.71 -29.93 10.52
C VAL A 280 21.08 -28.54 11.04
N LEU A 281 20.29 -27.51 10.71
CA LEU A 281 20.52 -26.16 11.20
C LEU A 281 20.35 -26.06 12.73
N SER A 282 19.33 -26.73 13.27
CA SER A 282 19.11 -26.78 14.72
C SER A 282 20.27 -27.45 15.46
N GLN A 283 20.82 -28.54 14.91
CA GLN A 283 22.02 -29.20 15.45
C GLN A 283 23.26 -28.32 15.34
N ALA A 284 23.42 -27.58 14.24
CA ALA A 284 24.53 -26.65 14.05
C ALA A 284 24.49 -25.51 15.09
N VAL A 285 23.31 -24.98 15.39
CA VAL A 285 23.12 -24.00 16.48
C VAL A 285 23.46 -24.61 17.83
N ALA A 286 22.96 -25.82 18.14
CA ALA A 286 23.25 -26.51 19.39
C ALA A 286 24.77 -26.71 19.62
N LYS A 287 25.51 -27.12 18.59
CA LYS A 287 26.98 -27.26 18.63
C LYS A 287 27.72 -25.94 18.78
N ARG A 288 27.10 -24.81 18.44
CA ARG A 288 27.73 -23.48 18.52
C ARG A 288 27.50 -22.82 19.87
N ILE A 289 26.36 -23.07 20.49
CA ILE A 289 25.96 -22.48 21.77
C ILE A 289 26.43 -23.30 22.98
N GLY A 290 26.65 -24.61 22.82
CA GLY A 290 27.26 -25.50 23.81
C GLY A 290 28.78 -25.53 23.68
#